data_AF-A0A7C5AKJ4-F1
#
_entry.id   AF-A0A7C5AKJ4-F1
#
_cell.length_a   1.000
_cell.length_b   1.000
_cell.length_c   1.000
_cell.angle_alpha   90.00
_cell.angle_beta   90.00
_cell.angle_gamma   90.00
#
_symmetry.space_group_name_H-M   'P 1'
#
loop_
_entity.id
_entity.type
_entity.pdbx_description
1 polymer ?
#
loop_
_entity_poly.entity_id
_entity_poly.type
_entity_poly.pdbx_seq_one_letter_code
_entity_poly.pdbx_strand_id
1 'polypeptide(L)'
;MGHFEAGWGWEAQIRQYVRKKYHRDLEGLTALEPQRLARLLRGELLPERPYATILWVMRLRPFRPLELYWFLDHDPEYGVDCRVLYARKSLAVPTEDAYVFAWDYLALLARYGRGTFPLSDTSPGSEWLPFSDFAPSEASPIKEVALGPREEPLRRLSLEVVEVAVARMEVGTASQISGGWQVTWPVLGDLALKLKVTPPAVELAFDSHGARKYPPEILLSFTWLYLNALLREARQVDPDLPRLSRYL
;
A
#
# COMPACT_ATOMS: atom_id res chain seq x y z
N MET A 1 26.38 1.21 -4.79
CA MET A 1 25.01 0.77 -5.15
C MET A 1 25.08 -0.70 -5.56
N GLY A 2 24.84 -1.61 -4.63
CA GLY A 2 24.90 -3.06 -4.88
C GLY A 2 23.63 -3.54 -5.59
N HIS A 3 23.80 -4.12 -6.77
CA HIS A 3 22.87 -4.90 -7.60
C HIS A 3 21.37 -4.89 -7.18
N PHE A 4 20.57 -4.07 -7.87
CA PHE A 4 19.12 -4.21 -7.94
C PHE A 4 18.81 -5.29 -8.98
N GLU A 5 18.33 -6.46 -8.56
CA GLU A 5 17.86 -7.49 -9.51
C GLU A 5 16.48 -7.09 -10.05
N ALA A 6 16.37 -7.03 -11.38
CA ALA A 6 15.11 -7.01 -12.12
C ALA A 6 14.38 -8.36 -11.93
N GLY A 7 13.87 -8.59 -10.73
CA GLY A 7 13.47 -9.92 -10.24
C GLY A 7 12.00 -10.29 -10.43
N TRP A 8 11.20 -9.49 -11.14
CA TRP A 8 9.74 -9.68 -11.19
C TRP A 8 9.29 -9.65 -12.65
N GLY A 9 8.75 -10.77 -13.16
CA GLY A 9 8.22 -10.87 -14.54
C GLY A 9 7.15 -9.82 -14.88
N TRP A 10 6.62 -9.15 -13.86
CA TRP A 10 5.65 -8.07 -13.95
C TRP A 10 6.25 -6.68 -14.17
N GLU A 11 7.58 -6.50 -14.11
CA GLU A 11 8.23 -5.21 -14.39
C GLU A 11 7.89 -4.71 -15.80
N ALA A 12 7.87 -5.61 -16.78
CA ALA A 12 7.47 -5.30 -18.15
C ALA A 12 6.01 -4.78 -18.21
N GLN A 13 5.13 -5.32 -17.37
CA GLN A 13 3.74 -4.87 -17.30
C GLN A 13 3.60 -3.50 -16.65
N ILE A 14 4.28 -3.25 -15.52
CA ILE A 14 4.34 -1.92 -14.91
C ILE A 14 4.88 -0.89 -15.92
N ARG A 15 5.96 -1.24 -16.62
CA ARG A 15 6.55 -0.39 -17.67
C ARG A 15 5.58 -0.15 -18.82
N GLN A 16 4.78 -1.14 -19.20
CA GLN A 16 3.73 -0.97 -20.19
C GLN A 16 2.65 0.01 -19.70
N TYR A 17 2.24 -0.06 -18.43
CA TYR A 17 1.28 0.91 -17.87
C TYR A 17 1.85 2.32 -17.83
N VAL A 18 3.10 2.49 -17.41
CA VAL A 18 3.79 3.79 -17.44
C VAL A 18 3.73 4.38 -18.84
N ARG A 19 4.14 3.62 -19.86
CA ARG A 19 4.27 4.13 -21.24
C ARG A 19 2.94 4.30 -21.97
N LYS A 20 2.01 3.35 -21.81
CA LYS A 20 0.79 3.30 -22.62
C LYS A 20 -0.44 3.89 -21.94
N LYS A 21 -0.52 3.79 -20.60
CA LYS A 21 -1.71 4.18 -19.85
C LYS A 21 -1.53 5.50 -19.10
N TYR A 22 -0.39 5.68 -18.44
CA TYR A 22 -0.19 6.76 -17.48
C TYR A 22 0.81 7.84 -17.93
N HIS A 23 1.43 7.72 -19.11
CA HIS A 23 2.50 8.63 -19.54
C HIS A 23 2.15 10.12 -19.37
N ARG A 24 1.02 10.56 -19.95
CA ARG A 24 0.56 11.96 -19.84
C ARG A 24 0.22 12.37 -18.41
N ASP A 25 -0.31 11.45 -17.62
CA ASP A 25 -0.65 11.73 -16.23
C ASP A 25 0.62 11.91 -15.39
N LEU A 26 1.64 11.08 -15.63
CA LEU A 26 2.92 11.15 -14.93
C LEU A 26 3.73 12.39 -15.32
N GLU A 27 3.53 12.93 -16.52
CA GLU A 27 4.14 14.19 -16.95
C GLU A 27 3.82 15.35 -16.00
N GLY A 28 2.59 15.39 -15.48
CA GLY A 28 2.19 16.41 -14.51
C GLY A 28 2.93 16.33 -13.17
N LEU A 29 3.59 15.21 -12.85
CA LEU A 29 4.43 15.09 -11.65
C LEU A 29 5.67 15.99 -11.70
N THR A 30 6.12 16.40 -12.90
CA THR A 30 7.29 17.27 -13.08
C THR A 30 7.08 18.67 -12.51
N ALA A 31 5.83 19.11 -12.41
CA ALA A 31 5.44 20.41 -11.88
C ALA A 31 5.10 20.39 -10.37
N LEU A 32 5.03 19.21 -9.76
CA LEU A 32 4.68 19.07 -8.34
C LEU A 32 5.91 19.25 -7.44
N GLU A 33 5.69 19.70 -6.21
CA GLU A 33 6.73 19.73 -5.18
C GLU A 33 7.00 18.31 -4.66
N PRO A 34 8.17 17.69 -4.96
CA PRO A 34 8.39 16.27 -4.67
C PRO A 34 8.32 15.96 -3.17
N GLN A 35 8.77 16.89 -2.30
CA GLN A 35 8.76 16.71 -0.85
C GLN A 35 7.33 16.57 -0.30
N ARG A 36 6.37 17.32 -0.82
CA ARG A 36 4.95 17.18 -0.42
C ARG A 36 4.38 15.86 -0.89
N LEU A 37 4.66 15.48 -2.14
CA LEU A 37 4.22 14.20 -2.69
C LEU A 37 4.76 13.03 -1.87
N ALA A 38 6.06 13.07 -1.53
CA ALA A 38 6.69 12.06 -0.70
C ALA A 38 6.02 11.95 0.68
N ARG A 39 5.78 13.08 1.37
CA ARG A 39 5.07 13.07 2.66
C ARG A 39 3.68 12.44 2.56
N LEU A 40 2.89 12.85 1.57
CA LEU A 40 1.55 12.30 1.33
C LEU A 40 1.57 10.81 1.03
N LEU A 41 2.59 10.31 0.34
CA LEU A 41 2.72 8.90 0.00
C LEU A 41 3.51 8.10 1.05
N ARG A 42 3.83 8.70 2.20
CA ARG A 42 4.69 8.13 3.24
C ARG A 42 6.03 7.63 2.71
N GLY A 43 6.52 8.30 1.67
CA GLY A 43 7.79 8.07 1.02
C GLY A 43 8.87 9.01 1.53
N GLU A 44 10.09 8.67 1.16
CA GLU A 44 11.29 9.40 1.51
C GLU A 44 12.06 9.70 0.24
N LEU A 45 12.35 10.98 0.01
CA LEU A 45 13.19 11.36 -1.11
C LEU A 45 14.65 11.06 -0.81
N LEU A 46 15.30 10.39 -1.74
CA LEU A 46 16.72 10.10 -1.65
C LEU A 46 17.53 11.20 -2.34
N PRO A 47 18.65 11.64 -1.75
CA PRO A 47 19.50 12.66 -2.36
C PRO A 47 20.23 12.14 -3.61
N GLU A 48 20.50 10.84 -3.69
CA GLU A 48 21.21 10.24 -4.81
C GLU A 48 20.34 10.15 -6.06
N ARG A 49 20.83 10.73 -7.16
CA ARG A 49 20.24 10.63 -8.49
C ARG A 49 21.23 9.91 -9.41
N PRO A 50 20.91 8.69 -9.89
CA PRO A 50 21.82 7.92 -10.73
C PRO A 50 22.19 8.60 -12.06
N TYR A 51 21.30 9.44 -12.59
CA TYR A 51 21.48 10.18 -13.83
C TYR A 51 20.99 11.63 -13.67
N ALA A 52 21.47 12.52 -14.53
CA ALA A 52 21.09 13.95 -14.51
C ALA A 52 19.62 14.20 -14.87
N THR A 53 19.00 13.30 -15.64
CA THR A 53 17.61 13.38 -16.09
C THR A 53 16.61 12.95 -15.01
N ILE A 54 17.07 12.21 -13.99
CA ILE A 54 16.25 11.82 -12.85
C ILE A 54 15.88 13.05 -12.03
N LEU A 55 14.58 13.37 -11.99
CA LEU A 55 14.06 14.48 -11.22
C LEU A 55 14.08 14.17 -9.73
N TRP A 56 13.62 12.99 -9.35
CA TRP A 56 13.62 12.53 -7.98
C TRP A 56 13.64 11.01 -7.87
N VAL A 57 14.15 10.55 -6.74
CA VAL A 57 14.09 9.15 -6.32
C VAL A 57 13.31 9.09 -5.00
N MET A 58 12.28 8.26 -4.95
CA MET A 58 11.45 8.09 -3.75
C MET A 58 11.52 6.66 -3.24
N ARG A 59 11.98 6.48 -2.01
CA ARG A 59 11.93 5.22 -1.27
C ARG A 59 10.59 5.07 -0.57
N LEU A 60 9.99 3.89 -0.67
CA LEU A 60 8.79 3.51 0.06
C LEU A 60 9.03 2.25 0.87
N ARG A 61 8.49 2.24 2.09
CA ARG A 61 8.50 1.08 2.99
C ARG A 61 7.07 0.87 3.51
N PRO A 62 6.17 0.25 2.72
CA PRO A 62 4.77 0.05 3.10
C PRO A 62 4.63 -0.79 4.36
N PHE A 63 5.40 -1.87 4.45
CA PHE A 63 5.59 -2.74 5.61
C PHE A 63 6.86 -3.55 5.37
N ARG A 64 7.54 -4.02 6.41
CA ARG A 64 8.68 -4.93 6.27
C ARG A 64 8.21 -6.31 5.78
N PRO A 65 8.92 -6.96 4.84
CA PRO A 65 10.16 -6.52 4.19
C PRO A 65 9.98 -5.76 2.88
N LEU A 66 8.75 -5.40 2.49
CA LEU A 66 8.47 -4.69 1.24
C LEU A 66 9.11 -3.29 1.25
N GLU A 67 10.03 -3.09 0.32
CA GLU A 67 10.67 -1.82 0.05
C GLU A 67 10.83 -1.61 -1.46
N LEU A 68 10.40 -0.45 -1.93
CA LEU A 68 10.39 -0.05 -3.33
C LEU A 68 11.12 1.29 -3.51
N TYR A 69 11.69 1.48 -4.69
CA TYR A 69 12.36 2.70 -5.12
C TYR A 69 11.74 3.16 -6.42
N TRP A 70 11.13 4.34 -6.40
CA TRP A 70 10.55 4.97 -7.57
C TRP A 70 11.47 6.03 -8.13
N PHE A 71 11.65 6.03 -9.44
CA PHE A 71 12.47 6.99 -10.17
C PHE A 71 11.56 7.71 -11.16
N LEU A 72 11.43 9.02 -11.01
CA LEU A 72 10.84 9.84 -12.05
C LEU A 72 11.95 10.47 -12.88
N ASP A 73 11.90 10.20 -14.17
CA ASP A 73 12.82 10.71 -15.18
C ASP A 73 12.08 11.70 -16.07
N HIS A 74 12.79 12.72 -16.57
CA HIS A 74 12.29 13.60 -17.60
C HIS A 74 13.40 13.89 -18.60
N ASP A 75 13.25 13.29 -19.79
CA ASP A 75 14.12 13.50 -20.92
C ASP A 75 13.48 14.49 -21.90
N PRO A 76 14.18 15.56 -22.35
CA PRO A 76 13.60 16.53 -23.28
C PRO A 76 13.16 15.96 -24.64
N GLU A 77 13.77 14.84 -25.08
CA GLU A 77 13.45 14.16 -26.35
C GLU A 77 12.37 13.09 -26.17
N TYR A 78 12.42 12.35 -25.05
CA TYR A 78 11.56 11.17 -24.82
C TYR A 78 10.43 11.37 -23.81
N GLY A 79 10.37 12.51 -23.13
CA GLY A 79 9.37 12.85 -22.13
C GLY A 79 9.60 12.19 -20.77
N VAL A 80 8.52 11.97 -20.02
CA VAL A 80 8.57 11.37 -18.68
C VAL A 80 8.61 9.85 -18.72
N ASP A 81 9.53 9.26 -17.95
CA ASP A 81 9.54 7.84 -17.62
C ASP A 81 9.45 7.66 -16.10
N CYS A 82 8.83 6.57 -15.67
CA CYS A 82 8.73 6.22 -14.26
C CYS A 82 9.14 4.77 -14.08
N ARG A 83 10.09 4.52 -13.19
CA ARG A 83 10.62 3.17 -12.94
C ARG A 83 10.46 2.79 -11.48
N VAL A 84 10.22 1.52 -11.24
CA VAL A 84 10.17 0.93 -9.90
C VAL A 84 11.24 -0.14 -9.78
N LEU A 85 12.03 -0.08 -8.72
CA LEU A 85 12.94 -1.14 -8.31
C LEU A 85 12.55 -1.63 -6.92
N TYR A 86 12.88 -2.88 -6.62
CA TYR A 86 12.59 -3.50 -5.33
C TYR A 86 13.88 -3.76 -4.58
N ALA A 87 13.88 -3.54 -3.26
CA ALA A 87 14.98 -3.99 -2.42
C ALA A 87 15.08 -5.52 -2.46
N ARG A 88 16.29 -6.08 -2.40
CA ARG A 88 16.49 -7.55 -2.40
C ARG A 88 15.71 -8.27 -1.29
N LYS A 89 15.58 -7.65 -0.12
CA LYS A 89 14.78 -8.20 1.00
C LYS A 89 13.29 -8.35 0.68
N SER A 90 12.77 -7.59 -0.29
CA SER A 90 11.38 -7.68 -0.74
C SER A 90 11.08 -9.00 -1.46
N LEU A 91 12.10 -9.78 -1.84
CA LEU A 91 11.91 -11.13 -2.42
C LEU A 91 11.21 -12.12 -1.47
N ALA A 92 11.12 -11.80 -0.17
CA ALA A 92 10.34 -12.57 0.80
C ALA A 92 8.82 -12.26 0.75
N VAL A 93 8.42 -11.22 0.02
CA VAL A 93 7.02 -10.87 -0.23
C VAL A 93 6.55 -11.66 -1.46
N PRO A 94 5.32 -12.23 -1.46
CA PRO A 94 4.78 -12.90 -2.63
C PRO A 94 4.80 -12.04 -3.89
N THR A 95 4.96 -12.68 -5.05
CA THR A 95 5.14 -11.99 -6.33
C THR A 95 3.97 -11.06 -6.68
N GLU A 96 2.75 -11.58 -6.57
CA GLU A 96 1.50 -10.84 -6.76
C GLU A 96 1.39 -9.64 -5.81
N ASP A 97 1.71 -9.80 -4.53
CA ASP A 97 1.53 -8.74 -3.53
C ASP A 97 2.38 -7.52 -3.86
N ALA A 98 3.67 -7.70 -4.19
CA ALA A 98 4.52 -6.57 -4.53
C ALA A 98 4.12 -5.94 -5.88
N TYR A 99 3.66 -6.74 -6.84
CA TYR A 99 3.15 -6.24 -8.11
C TYR A 99 1.89 -5.38 -7.94
N VAL A 100 0.88 -5.89 -7.22
CA VAL A 100 -0.36 -5.16 -6.93
C VAL A 100 -0.05 -3.87 -6.20
N PHE A 101 0.84 -3.91 -5.20
CA PHE A 101 1.30 -2.70 -4.52
C PHE A 101 1.89 -1.68 -5.50
N ALA A 102 2.83 -2.10 -6.36
CA ALA A 102 3.47 -1.19 -7.29
C ALA A 102 2.49 -0.64 -8.33
N TRP A 103 1.52 -1.44 -8.76
CA TRP A 103 0.49 -1.04 -9.70
C TRP A 103 -0.46 0.01 -9.11
N ASP A 104 -0.96 -0.20 -7.90
CA ASP A 104 -1.82 0.78 -7.22
C ASP A 104 -1.07 2.06 -6.90
N TYR A 105 0.19 1.94 -6.48
CA TYR A 105 1.03 3.09 -6.22
C TYR A 105 1.30 3.91 -7.49
N LEU A 106 1.57 3.26 -8.62
CA LEU A 106 1.66 3.93 -9.92
C LEU A 106 0.35 4.63 -10.29
N ALA A 107 -0.78 3.98 -10.05
CA ALA A 107 -2.09 4.56 -10.31
C ALA A 107 -2.40 5.76 -9.40
N LEU A 108 -1.87 5.81 -8.18
CA LEU A 108 -1.91 6.97 -7.30
C LEU A 108 -1.02 8.11 -7.82
N LEU A 109 0.23 7.80 -8.18
CA LEU A 109 1.15 8.78 -8.77
C LEU A 109 0.53 9.45 -10.01
N ALA A 110 -0.04 8.66 -10.92
CA ALA A 110 -0.74 9.18 -12.09
C ALA A 110 -1.90 10.12 -11.72
N ARG A 111 -2.72 9.78 -10.71
CA ARG A 111 -3.81 10.65 -10.26
C ARG A 111 -3.31 11.98 -9.66
N TYR A 112 -2.18 11.96 -8.95
CA TYR A 112 -1.53 13.20 -8.49
C TYR A 112 -1.02 14.04 -9.66
N GLY A 113 -0.33 13.43 -10.63
CA GLY A 113 0.19 14.15 -11.80
C GLY A 113 -0.93 14.70 -12.71
N ARG A 114 -2.06 13.99 -12.83
CA ARG A 114 -3.28 14.50 -13.48
C ARG A 114 -3.95 15.64 -12.69
N GLY A 115 -3.59 15.86 -11.42
CA GLY A 115 -4.25 16.83 -10.55
C GLY A 115 -5.62 16.38 -10.03
N THR A 116 -5.92 15.08 -10.06
CA THR A 116 -7.16 14.52 -9.47
C THR A 116 -7.16 14.67 -7.95
N PHE A 117 -5.98 14.61 -7.32
CA PHE A 117 -5.81 14.80 -5.89
C PHE A 117 -5.05 16.08 -5.59
N PRO A 118 -5.48 16.88 -4.60
CA PRO A 118 -4.75 18.06 -4.18
C PRO A 118 -3.44 17.67 -3.47
N LEU A 119 -2.39 18.44 -3.71
CA LEU A 119 -1.10 18.34 -3.02
C LEU A 119 -1.13 19.17 -1.72
N SER A 120 -2.07 18.85 -0.83
CA SER A 120 -2.25 19.54 0.45
C SER A 120 -1.56 18.80 1.59
N ASP A 121 -0.86 19.55 2.46
CA ASP A 121 -0.31 19.00 3.71
C ASP A 121 -1.48 18.65 4.63
N THR A 122 -1.83 17.36 4.63
CA THR A 122 -2.95 16.80 5.39
C THR A 122 -2.49 15.55 6.11
N SER A 123 -3.11 15.27 7.24
CA SER A 123 -2.94 14.04 8.02
C SER A 123 -4.22 13.21 7.93
N PRO A 124 -4.21 11.96 8.39
CA PRO A 124 -5.45 11.20 8.54
C PRO A 124 -6.46 11.98 9.40
N GLY A 125 -7.74 11.85 9.05
CA GLY A 125 -8.86 12.42 9.79
C GLY A 125 -9.00 11.83 11.19
N SER A 126 -9.68 12.56 12.07
CA SER A 126 -9.92 12.13 13.47
C SER A 126 -11.03 11.08 13.60
N GLU A 127 -11.92 11.01 12.61
CA GLU A 127 -13.08 10.11 12.61
C GLU A 127 -12.77 8.85 11.82
N TRP A 128 -13.37 7.74 12.23
CA TRP A 128 -13.26 6.45 11.55
C TRP A 128 -14.58 6.13 10.86
N LEU A 129 -14.53 5.96 9.55
CA LEU A 129 -15.68 5.60 8.73
C LEU A 129 -15.59 4.12 8.36
N PRO A 130 -16.53 3.27 8.80
CA PRO A 130 -16.66 1.91 8.30
C PRO A 130 -16.76 1.90 6.77
N PHE A 131 -16.11 0.94 6.12
CA PHE A 131 -16.09 0.87 4.66
C PHE A 131 -17.49 0.80 4.04
N SER A 132 -18.43 0.13 4.70
CA SER A 132 -19.84 0.02 4.30
C SER A 132 -20.56 1.37 4.21
N ASP A 133 -20.10 2.37 4.96
CA ASP A 133 -20.86 3.60 5.19
C ASP A 133 -20.63 4.61 4.07
N PHE A 134 -19.47 4.55 3.40
CA PHE A 134 -19.11 5.47 2.32
C PHE A 134 -18.93 4.80 0.95
N ALA A 135 -18.92 3.46 0.89
CA ALA A 135 -18.84 2.70 -0.36
C ALA A 135 -19.83 1.50 -0.38
N PRO A 136 -21.15 1.74 -0.19
CA PRO A 136 -22.13 0.67 -0.02
C PRO A 136 -22.33 -0.23 -1.26
N SER A 137 -22.15 0.32 -2.47
CA SER A 137 -22.25 -0.45 -3.73
C SER A 137 -21.05 -1.38 -3.96
N GLU A 138 -19.87 -0.98 -3.51
CA GLU A 138 -18.61 -1.74 -3.63
C GLU A 138 -18.40 -2.69 -2.44
N ALA A 139 -19.17 -2.52 -1.37
CA ALA A 139 -19.04 -3.21 -0.09
C ALA A 139 -19.33 -4.72 -0.11
N SER A 140 -19.98 -5.29 -1.14
CA SER A 140 -20.17 -6.75 -1.21
C SER A 140 -19.09 -7.42 -2.06
N PRO A 141 -18.96 -7.15 -3.37
CA PRO A 141 -18.09 -7.96 -4.23
C PRO A 141 -16.61 -7.80 -3.92
N ILE A 142 -16.16 -6.58 -3.59
CA ILE A 142 -14.73 -6.30 -3.40
C ILE A 142 -14.33 -6.51 -1.93
N LYS A 143 -15.27 -6.36 -0.98
CA LYS A 143 -15.05 -6.77 0.43
C LYS A 143 -14.88 -8.29 0.54
N GLU A 144 -15.64 -9.07 -0.23
CA GLU A 144 -15.44 -10.53 -0.31
C GLU A 144 -14.05 -10.89 -0.85
N VAL A 145 -13.51 -10.12 -1.80
CA VAL A 145 -12.13 -10.34 -2.29
C VAL A 145 -11.09 -9.91 -1.24
N ALA A 146 -11.28 -8.75 -0.60
CA ALA A 146 -10.34 -8.22 0.37
C ALA A 146 -10.33 -9.02 1.67
N LEU A 147 -11.49 -9.38 2.22
CA LEU A 147 -11.65 -10.09 3.48
C LEU A 147 -11.91 -11.59 3.34
N GLY A 148 -12.66 -12.05 2.34
CA GLY A 148 -13.30 -13.38 2.30
C GLY A 148 -12.49 -14.53 2.90
N PRO A 149 -11.45 -15.03 2.21
CA PRO A 149 -10.62 -16.14 2.71
C PRO A 149 -9.75 -15.79 3.93
N ARG A 150 -9.63 -14.50 4.27
CA ARG A 150 -8.82 -13.99 5.39
C ARG A 150 -9.61 -13.88 6.67
N GLU A 151 -10.94 -13.79 6.62
CA GLU A 151 -11.75 -13.63 7.83
C GLU A 151 -11.56 -14.80 8.80
N GLU A 152 -11.56 -16.04 8.29
CA GLU A 152 -11.37 -17.22 9.12
C GLU A 152 -10.03 -17.19 9.88
N PRO A 153 -8.86 -17.05 9.24
CA PRO A 153 -7.61 -16.98 9.97
C PRO A 153 -7.52 -15.75 10.88
N LEU A 154 -8.06 -14.59 10.49
CA LEU A 154 -8.07 -13.39 11.33
C LEU A 154 -8.81 -13.63 12.66
N ARG A 155 -9.95 -14.32 12.63
CA ARG A 155 -10.73 -14.65 13.83
C ARG A 155 -10.02 -15.64 14.77
N ARG A 156 -9.00 -16.36 14.30
CA ARG A 156 -8.20 -17.29 15.11
C ARG A 156 -7.02 -16.60 15.81
N LEU A 157 -6.66 -15.38 15.40
CA LEU A 157 -5.52 -14.68 15.98
C LEU A 157 -5.84 -14.19 17.39
N SER A 158 -4.97 -14.50 18.35
CA SER A 158 -4.94 -13.82 19.64
C SER A 158 -4.28 -12.45 19.51
N LEU A 159 -4.50 -11.57 20.49
CA LEU A 159 -3.87 -10.25 20.49
C LEU A 159 -2.33 -10.37 20.53
N GLU A 160 -1.78 -11.30 21.30
CA GLU A 160 -0.33 -11.48 21.45
C GLU A 160 0.33 -11.82 20.10
N VAL A 161 -0.32 -12.69 19.31
CA VAL A 161 0.15 -13.01 17.95
C VAL A 161 0.09 -11.77 17.05
N VAL A 162 -0.97 -10.99 17.15
CA VAL A 162 -1.16 -9.76 16.37
C VAL A 162 -0.13 -8.69 16.72
N GLU A 163 0.13 -8.46 18.00
CA GLU A 163 1.12 -7.49 18.46
C GLU A 163 2.52 -7.82 17.93
N VAL A 164 2.92 -9.10 18.01
CA VAL A 164 4.21 -9.54 17.47
C VAL A 164 4.23 -9.43 15.94
N ALA A 165 3.15 -9.81 15.25
CA ALA A 165 3.07 -9.70 13.79
C ALA A 165 3.17 -8.25 13.30
N VAL A 166 2.44 -7.32 13.94
CA VAL A 166 2.48 -5.88 13.63
C VAL A 166 3.86 -5.29 13.92
N ALA A 167 4.51 -5.69 15.03
CA ALA A 167 5.87 -5.27 15.33
C ALA A 167 6.87 -5.73 14.25
N ARG A 168 6.74 -6.96 13.75
CA ARG A 168 7.58 -7.51 12.67
C ARG A 168 7.36 -6.83 11.32
N MET A 169 6.15 -6.34 11.05
CA MET A 169 5.86 -5.51 9.88
C MET A 169 6.51 -4.12 9.97
N GLU A 170 6.98 -3.69 11.14
CA GLU A 170 7.54 -2.35 11.39
C GLU A 170 6.59 -1.20 10.98
N VAL A 171 5.28 -1.46 11.00
CA VAL A 171 4.25 -0.47 10.69
C VAL A 171 2.93 -0.80 11.37
N GLY A 172 2.27 0.23 11.88
CA GLY A 172 0.98 0.14 12.54
C GLY A 172 1.07 -0.14 14.04
N THR A 173 -0.09 -0.18 14.68
CA THR A 173 -0.24 -0.36 16.12
C THR A 173 -1.39 -1.31 16.40
N ALA A 174 -1.15 -2.34 17.21
CA ALA A 174 -2.17 -3.25 17.72
C ALA A 174 -2.61 -2.82 19.12
N SER A 175 -3.88 -3.07 19.46
CA SER A 175 -4.39 -2.82 20.81
C SER A 175 -5.57 -3.73 21.15
N GLN A 176 -5.68 -4.09 22.43
CA GLN A 176 -6.88 -4.74 22.98
C GLN A 176 -8.10 -3.83 22.89
N ILE A 177 -9.26 -4.43 22.62
CA ILE A 177 -10.58 -3.80 22.73
C ILE A 177 -11.54 -4.75 23.46
N SER A 178 -12.76 -4.29 23.75
CA SER A 178 -13.79 -5.15 24.34
C SER A 178 -14.13 -6.30 23.39
N GLY A 179 -13.90 -7.54 23.84
CA GLY A 179 -14.24 -8.75 23.08
C GLY A 179 -13.33 -9.08 21.90
N GLY A 180 -12.15 -8.44 21.77
CA GLY A 180 -11.24 -8.73 20.67
C GLY A 180 -10.06 -7.76 20.57
N TRP A 181 -9.55 -7.54 19.36
CA TRP A 181 -8.39 -6.69 19.12
C TRP A 181 -8.61 -5.79 17.91
N GLN A 182 -7.79 -4.75 17.79
CA GLN A 182 -7.75 -3.93 16.59
C GLN A 182 -6.30 -3.64 16.18
N VAL A 183 -6.11 -3.35 14.90
CA VAL A 183 -4.87 -2.82 14.35
C VAL A 183 -5.16 -1.56 13.54
N THR A 184 -4.29 -0.56 13.67
CA THR A 184 -4.32 0.65 12.85
C THR A 184 -3.02 0.79 12.08
N TRP A 185 -3.08 1.02 10.77
CA TRP A 185 -1.93 1.26 9.91
C TRP A 185 -2.02 2.63 9.24
N PRO A 186 -0.95 3.45 9.28
CA PRO A 186 -0.89 4.70 8.52
C PRO A 186 -0.54 4.39 7.05
N VAL A 187 -1.48 3.90 6.25
CA VAL A 187 -1.26 3.40 4.88
C VAL A 187 -0.56 4.41 3.97
N LEU A 188 -0.97 5.68 4.02
CA LEU A 188 -0.30 6.82 3.38
C LEU A 188 -0.10 7.94 4.42
N GLY A 189 0.52 9.06 4.03
CA GLY A 189 0.72 10.22 4.91
C GLY A 189 -0.59 10.85 5.39
N ASP A 190 -1.66 10.71 4.61
CA ASP A 190 -3.01 11.21 4.90
C ASP A 190 -4.09 10.12 4.83
N LEU A 191 -3.70 8.84 4.91
CA LEU A 191 -4.64 7.72 4.92
C LEU A 191 -4.26 6.73 6.02
N ALA A 192 -5.20 6.41 6.89
CA ALA A 192 -5.09 5.34 7.86
C ALA A 192 -6.19 4.30 7.67
N LEU A 193 -5.80 3.03 7.83
CA LEU A 193 -6.68 1.87 7.82
C LEU A 193 -6.79 1.34 9.25
N LYS A 194 -8.00 0.98 9.66
CA LYS A 194 -8.27 0.26 10.89
C LYS A 194 -8.95 -1.07 10.58
N LEU A 195 -8.39 -2.13 11.15
CA LEU A 195 -9.00 -3.45 11.24
C LEU A 195 -9.41 -3.69 12.67
N LYS A 196 -10.66 -4.09 12.88
CA LYS A 196 -11.18 -4.52 14.17
C LYS A 196 -11.70 -5.95 14.06
N VAL A 197 -11.30 -6.80 15.00
CA VAL A 197 -11.75 -8.19 15.07
C VAL A 197 -12.35 -8.43 16.45
N THR A 198 -13.66 -8.63 16.48
CA THR A 198 -14.44 -8.99 17.68
C THR A 198 -15.33 -10.16 17.30
N PRO A 199 -14.90 -11.42 17.52
CA PRO A 199 -15.62 -12.59 17.02
C PRO A 199 -17.12 -12.55 17.36
N PRO A 200 -18.01 -12.81 16.37
CA PRO A 200 -17.71 -13.30 15.02
C PRO A 200 -17.39 -12.20 13.98
N ALA A 201 -17.38 -10.93 14.36
CA ALA A 201 -17.28 -9.80 13.43
C ALA A 201 -15.83 -9.42 13.09
N VAL A 202 -15.63 -9.05 11.81
CA VAL A 202 -14.43 -8.39 11.30
C VAL A 202 -14.88 -7.10 10.62
N GLU A 203 -14.35 -5.98 11.08
CA GLU A 203 -14.73 -4.65 10.63
C GLU A 203 -13.53 -3.91 10.05
N LEU A 204 -13.74 -3.27 8.91
CA LEU A 204 -12.77 -2.40 8.25
C LEU A 204 -13.28 -0.97 8.29
N ALA A 205 -12.42 -0.05 8.70
CA ALA A 205 -12.69 1.37 8.68
C ALA A 205 -11.48 2.14 8.17
N PHE A 206 -11.72 3.31 7.60
CA PHE A 206 -10.69 4.25 7.17
C PHE A 206 -10.89 5.57 7.89
N ASP A 207 -9.82 6.35 8.01
CA ASP A 207 -9.99 7.71 8.50
C ASP A 207 -10.87 8.52 7.53
N SER A 208 -11.61 9.50 8.05
CA SER A 208 -12.60 10.23 7.28
C SER A 208 -12.04 11.07 6.13
N HIS A 209 -10.79 11.51 6.22
CA HIS A 209 -10.14 12.24 5.13
C HIS A 209 -9.77 11.30 4.00
N GLY A 210 -9.05 10.22 4.32
CA GLY A 210 -8.65 9.19 3.38
C GLY A 210 -9.84 8.53 2.67
N ALA A 211 -10.92 8.22 3.41
CA ALA A 211 -12.15 7.65 2.88
C ALA A 211 -12.85 8.54 1.84
N ARG A 212 -12.77 9.87 1.98
CA ARG A 212 -13.35 10.83 1.03
C ARG A 212 -12.43 11.12 -0.16
N LYS A 213 -11.12 11.04 0.07
CA LYS A 213 -10.11 11.38 -0.94
C LYS A 213 -9.84 10.24 -1.90
N TYR A 214 -9.65 9.02 -1.39
CA TYR A 214 -9.20 7.89 -2.20
C TYR A 214 -10.38 7.02 -2.63
N PRO A 215 -10.37 6.54 -3.88
CA PRO A 215 -11.48 5.77 -4.40
C PRO A 215 -11.51 4.36 -3.75
N PRO A 216 -12.71 3.76 -3.57
CA PRO A 216 -12.87 2.53 -2.81
C PRO A 216 -12.00 1.36 -3.28
N GLU A 217 -11.73 1.24 -4.59
CA GLU A 217 -10.90 0.17 -5.14
C GLU A 217 -9.45 0.24 -4.64
N ILE A 218 -8.88 1.43 -4.48
CA ILE A 218 -7.52 1.61 -3.95
C ILE A 218 -7.49 1.27 -2.46
N LEU A 219 -8.50 1.72 -1.73
CA LEU A 219 -8.63 1.46 -0.29
C LEU A 219 -8.72 -0.05 0.00
N LEU A 220 -9.49 -0.78 -0.80
CA LEU A 220 -9.63 -2.23 -0.67
C LEU A 220 -8.38 -2.99 -1.11
N SER A 221 -7.69 -2.53 -2.16
CA SER A 221 -6.42 -3.13 -2.55
C SER A 221 -5.35 -2.98 -1.47
N PHE A 222 -5.23 -1.79 -0.86
CA PHE A 222 -4.35 -1.62 0.31
C PHE A 222 -4.78 -2.49 1.48
N THR A 223 -6.07 -2.62 1.74
CA THR A 223 -6.56 -3.53 2.78
C THR A 223 -6.08 -4.95 2.53
N TRP A 224 -6.29 -5.46 1.31
CA TRP A 224 -5.85 -6.80 0.93
C TRP A 224 -4.33 -7.00 1.15
N LEU A 225 -3.51 -6.02 0.77
CA LEU A 225 -2.05 -6.05 0.96
C LEU A 225 -1.64 -6.09 2.44
N TYR A 226 -2.22 -5.23 3.27
CA TYR A 226 -1.88 -5.16 4.69
C TYR A 226 -2.39 -6.39 5.46
N LEU A 227 -3.54 -6.95 5.08
CA LEU A 227 -4.04 -8.20 5.66
C LEU A 227 -3.17 -9.40 5.26
N ASN A 228 -2.74 -9.49 4.01
CA ASN A 228 -1.78 -10.52 3.58
C ASN A 228 -0.48 -10.42 4.38
N ALA A 229 0.05 -9.20 4.55
CA ALA A 229 1.26 -8.96 5.31
C ALA A 229 1.09 -9.35 6.79
N LEU A 230 -0.02 -8.96 7.42
CA LEU A 230 -0.35 -9.33 8.81
C LEU A 230 -0.40 -10.84 8.97
N LEU A 231 -1.16 -11.53 8.12
CA LEU A 231 -1.31 -12.99 8.20
C LEU A 231 -0.01 -13.73 7.90
N ARG A 232 0.82 -13.21 6.99
CA ARG A 232 2.15 -13.75 6.69
C ARG A 232 3.06 -13.66 7.92
N GLU A 233 3.09 -12.53 8.61
CA GLU A 233 3.89 -12.36 9.84
C GLU A 233 3.31 -13.12 11.02
N ALA A 234 1.98 -13.14 11.20
CA ALA A 234 1.31 -13.91 12.22
C ALA A 234 1.64 -15.41 12.11
N ARG A 235 1.73 -15.94 10.89
CA ARG A 235 2.15 -17.32 10.63
C ARG A 235 3.61 -17.64 10.99
N GLN A 236 4.46 -16.62 11.15
CA GLN A 236 5.82 -16.82 11.69
C GLN A 236 5.80 -16.96 13.22
N VAL A 237 4.73 -16.50 13.87
CA VAL A 237 4.54 -16.54 15.32
C VAL A 237 3.72 -17.77 15.71
N ASP A 238 2.65 -18.04 14.98
CA ASP A 238 1.77 -19.21 15.12
C ASP A 238 1.76 -20.01 13.80
N PRO A 239 2.59 -21.07 13.69
CA PRO A 239 2.66 -21.92 12.51
C PRO A 239 1.39 -22.74 12.21
N ASP A 240 0.48 -22.89 13.17
CA ASP A 240 -0.76 -23.67 13.02
C ASP A 240 -1.85 -22.90 12.27
N LEU A 241 -1.66 -21.61 12.06
CA LEU A 241 -2.54 -20.79 11.24
C LEU A 241 -2.57 -21.29 9.79
N PRO A 242 -3.77 -21.37 9.18
CA PRO A 242 -3.92 -21.97 7.86
C PRO A 242 -3.23 -21.12 6.78
N ARG A 243 -2.76 -21.80 5.73
CA ARG A 243 -2.13 -21.12 4.58
C ARG A 243 -3.21 -20.46 3.72
N LEU A 244 -3.01 -19.19 3.36
CA LEU A 244 -3.91 -18.46 2.45
C LEU A 244 -4.06 -19.13 1.08
N SER A 245 -3.04 -19.86 0.61
CA SER A 245 -3.09 -20.64 -0.63
C SER A 245 -4.07 -21.83 -0.61
N ARG A 246 -4.68 -22.14 0.54
CA ARG A 246 -5.76 -23.15 0.63
C ARG A 246 -7.15 -22.58 0.32
N TYR A 247 -7.25 -21.26 0.16
CA TYR A 247 -8.51 -20.55 -0.01
C TYR A 247 -8.54 -19.64 -1.26
N LEU A 248 -7.50 -19.72 -2.10
CA LEU A 248 -7.41 -19.08 -3.42
C LEU A 248 -7.48 -20.14 -4.51
#